data_AF-A0A535ASK8-F1
#
_entry.id   AF-A0A535ASK8-F1
#
_cell.length_a   1.000
_cell.length_b   1.000
_cell.length_c   1.000
_cell.angle_alpha   90.00
_cell.angle_beta   90.00
_cell.angle_gamma   90.00
#
_symmetry.space_group_name_H-M   'P 1'
#
loop_
_entity.id
_entity.type
_entity.pdbx_description
1 polymer ?
#
loop_
_entity_poly.entity_id
_entity_poly.type
_entity_poly.pdbx_seq_one_letter_code
_entity_poly.pdbx_strand_id
1 'polypeptide(L)'
;DAFQGCCALAVLTPDLAEIRSLAVRPEASGRGIGKALVDACIAEARRLGLRRVFALTLVPEFFERCGFTLTSLGHLPEKSAAECPVCPKRFACDEHAMLLHLDGTRPDALRPGEAWGYTRIFLGHEPRSA
;
A
#
# COMPACT_ATOMS: atom_id res chain seq x y z
N ASP A 1 -4.50 30.15 6.14
CA ASP A 1 -4.89 28.77 5.79
C ASP A 1 -4.28 28.32 4.47
N ALA A 2 -3.13 27.63 4.53
CA ALA A 2 -2.50 27.07 3.33
C ALA A 2 -2.84 25.58 3.21
N PHE A 3 -3.06 25.08 1.98
CA PHE A 3 -3.18 23.65 1.69
C PHE A 3 -1.95 22.90 2.20
N GLN A 4 -2.14 21.80 2.94
CA GLN A 4 -1.03 21.07 3.59
C GLN A 4 -0.73 19.69 2.99
N GLY A 5 -1.69 19.08 2.29
CA GLY A 5 -1.53 17.73 1.75
C GLY A 5 -2.85 17.13 1.27
N CYS A 6 -2.75 15.98 0.62
CA CYS A 6 -3.87 15.19 0.11
C CYS A 6 -3.62 13.69 0.24
N CYS A 7 -4.69 12.92 0.10
CA CYS A 7 -4.69 11.48 0.04
C CYS A 7 -5.98 11.03 -0.64
N ALA A 8 -5.94 9.92 -1.39
CA ALA A 8 -7.10 9.34 -2.06
C ALA A 8 -7.33 7.90 -1.62
N LEU A 9 -8.59 7.49 -1.58
CA LEU A 9 -9.02 6.11 -1.41
C LEU A 9 -9.66 5.64 -2.72
N ALA A 10 -9.09 4.61 -3.35
CA ALA A 10 -9.60 4.02 -4.57
C ALA A 10 -10.15 2.62 -4.27
N VAL A 11 -11.44 2.40 -4.49
CA VAL A 11 -12.06 1.08 -4.34
C VAL A 11 -11.73 0.22 -5.55
N LEU A 12 -11.13 -0.96 -5.33
CA LEU A 12 -10.77 -1.91 -6.39
C LEU A 12 -11.83 -3.01 -6.51
N THR A 13 -12.31 -3.49 -5.37
CA THR A 13 -13.34 -4.53 -5.26
C THR A 13 -14.31 -4.18 -4.13
N PRO A 14 -15.44 -4.90 -3.97
CA PRO A 14 -16.33 -4.70 -2.84
C PRO A 14 -15.69 -4.88 -1.45
N ASP A 15 -14.47 -5.43 -1.35
CA ASP A 15 -13.79 -5.70 -0.08
C ASP A 15 -12.40 -5.06 0.06
N LEU A 16 -11.83 -4.50 -1.01
CA LEU A 16 -10.46 -3.96 -1.05
C LEU A 16 -10.44 -2.54 -1.63
N ALA A 17 -9.70 -1.66 -0.96
CA ALA A 17 -9.33 -0.35 -1.51
C ALA A 17 -7.84 -0.05 -1.35
N GLU A 18 -7.33 0.80 -2.23
CA GLU A 18 -5.98 1.34 -2.19
C GLU A 18 -5.98 2.77 -1.63
N ILE A 19 -5.08 3.03 -0.69
CA ILE A 19 -4.66 4.38 -0.34
C ILE A 19 -3.58 4.80 -1.33
N ARG A 20 -3.86 5.84 -2.13
CA ARG A 20 -2.97 6.33 -3.18
C ARG A 20 -2.88 7.85 -3.18
N SER A 21 -1.88 8.37 -3.87
CA SER A 21 -1.65 9.82 -4.01
C SER A 21 -1.52 10.56 -2.66
N LEU A 22 -0.96 9.91 -1.64
CA LEU A 22 -0.66 10.53 -0.36
C LEU A 22 0.54 11.48 -0.51
N ALA A 23 0.32 12.76 -0.24
CA ALA A 23 1.37 13.76 -0.24
C ALA A 23 1.13 14.80 0.86
N VAL A 24 2.21 15.24 1.50
CA VAL A 24 2.20 16.33 2.50
C VAL A 24 3.29 17.31 2.11
N ARG A 25 3.02 18.62 2.26
CA ARG A 25 4.03 19.65 1.99
C ARG A 25 5.29 19.38 2.84
N PRO A 26 6.50 19.49 2.29
CA PRO A 26 7.73 19.19 3.03
C PRO A 26 7.84 19.97 4.35
N GLU A 27 7.44 21.25 4.36
CA GLU A 27 7.52 22.11 5.55
C GLU A 27 6.46 21.77 6.61
N ALA A 28 5.52 20.89 6.27
CA ALA A 28 4.48 20.39 7.17
C ALA A 28 4.71 18.93 7.60
N SER A 29 5.79 18.30 7.11
CA SER A 29 6.16 16.93 7.47
C SER A 29 6.48 16.80 8.97
N GLY A 30 6.36 15.59 9.52
CA GLY A 30 6.61 15.31 10.95
C GLY A 30 5.53 15.82 11.91
N ARG A 31 4.49 16.49 11.43
CA ARG A 31 3.41 17.07 12.26
C ARG A 31 2.16 16.18 12.38
N GLY A 32 2.25 14.92 11.97
CA GLY A 32 1.13 13.96 12.01
C GLY A 32 0.10 14.09 10.88
N ILE A 33 0.25 15.04 9.95
CA ILE A 33 -0.73 15.28 8.86
C ILE A 33 -0.90 14.06 7.97
N GLY A 34 0.19 13.40 7.56
CA GLY A 34 0.13 12.20 6.73
C GLY A 34 -0.65 11.07 7.40
N LYS A 35 -0.43 10.87 8.71
CA LYS A 35 -1.18 9.88 9.49
C LYS A 35 -2.67 10.24 9.55
N ALA A 36 -2.99 11.51 9.80
CA ALA A 36 -4.38 11.96 9.84
C ALA A 36 -5.11 11.74 8.49
N LEU A 37 -4.42 11.95 7.37
CA LEU A 37 -4.95 11.67 6.03
C LEU A 37 -5.19 10.17 5.81
N VAL A 38 -4.25 9.32 6.19
CA VAL A 38 -4.40 7.85 6.13
C VAL A 38 -5.55 7.38 7.02
N ASP A 39 -5.64 7.88 8.25
CA ASP A 39 -6.73 7.55 9.19
C ASP A 39 -8.10 7.95 8.63
N ALA A 40 -8.20 9.10 7.93
CA ALA A 40 -9.42 9.51 7.24
C ALA A 40 -9.81 8.56 6.10
N CYS A 41 -8.84 8.12 5.28
CA CYS A 41 -9.08 7.11 4.26
C CYS A 41 -9.52 5.76 4.87
N ILE A 42 -8.92 5.35 5.99
CA ILE A 42 -9.32 4.12 6.71
C ILE A 42 -10.75 4.25 7.26
N ALA A 43 -11.10 5.39 7.84
CA ALA A 43 -12.45 5.65 8.35
C ALA A 43 -13.49 5.59 7.22
N GLU A 44 -13.18 6.18 6.07
CA GLU A 44 -14.04 6.11 4.89
C GLU A 44 -14.16 4.68 4.34
N ALA A 45 -13.06 3.93 4.28
CA ALA A 45 -13.08 2.53 3.87
C ALA A 45 -13.99 1.68 4.76
N ARG A 46 -13.95 1.90 6.08
CA ARG A 46 -14.87 1.25 7.04
C ARG A 46 -16.32 1.66 6.79
N ARG A 47 -16.59 2.95 6.52
CA ARG A 47 -17.94 3.45 6.22
C ARG A 47 -18.52 2.81 4.95
N LEU A 48 -17.66 2.51 3.98
CA LEU A 48 -18.03 1.82 2.74
C LEU A 48 -18.19 0.29 2.91
N GLY A 49 -17.93 -0.26 4.09
CA GLY A 49 -18.05 -1.69 4.37
C GLY A 49 -16.88 -2.54 3.83
N LEU A 50 -15.75 -1.92 3.51
CA LEU A 50 -14.56 -2.63 3.04
C LEU A 50 -13.92 -3.42 4.18
N ARG A 51 -13.22 -4.51 3.84
CA ARG A 51 -12.58 -5.40 4.82
C ARG A 51 -11.09 -5.19 4.93
N ARG A 52 -10.46 -4.65 3.89
CA ARG A 52 -9.01 -4.44 3.85
C ARG A 52 -8.65 -3.22 3.01
N VAL A 53 -7.56 -2.57 3.40
CA VAL A 53 -6.96 -1.46 2.67
C VAL A 53 -5.48 -1.70 2.49
N PHE A 54 -4.94 -1.30 1.34
CA PHE A 54 -3.51 -1.43 1.07
C PHE A 54 -2.91 -0.12 0.52
N ALA A 55 -1.58 -0.05 0.49
CA ALA A 55 -0.83 0.98 -0.21
C ALA A 55 0.40 0.35 -0.87
N LEU A 56 0.79 0.84 -2.04
CA LEU A 56 2.12 0.62 -2.61
C LEU A 56 2.99 1.84 -2.30
N THR A 57 4.18 1.64 -1.73
CA THR A 57 4.96 2.77 -1.19
C THR A 57 6.47 2.59 -1.22
N LEU A 58 7.19 3.71 -1.33
CA LEU A 58 8.65 3.75 -1.13
C LEU A 58 9.04 4.01 0.35
N VAL A 59 8.07 4.22 1.24
CA VAL A 59 8.29 4.57 2.66
C VAL A 59 7.49 3.63 3.59
N PRO A 60 7.77 2.32 3.59
CA PRO A 60 6.98 1.32 4.33
C PRO A 60 6.88 1.63 5.83
N GLU A 61 7.94 2.16 6.45
CA GLU A 61 7.99 2.45 7.88
C GLU A 61 6.95 3.51 8.30
N PHE A 62 6.57 4.40 7.38
CA PHE A 62 5.47 5.34 7.63
C PHE A 62 4.12 4.61 7.76
N PHE A 63 3.85 3.64 6.89
CA PHE A 63 2.62 2.86 6.92
C PHE A 63 2.60 1.84 8.06
N GLU A 64 3.75 1.30 8.47
CA GLU A 64 3.87 0.49 9.70
C GLU A 64 3.41 1.27 10.93
N ARG A 65 3.81 2.53 11.07
CA ARG A 65 3.33 3.43 12.14
C ARG A 65 1.82 3.75 12.03
N CYS A 66 1.23 3.56 10.85
CA CYS A 66 -0.21 3.64 10.63
C CYS A 66 -0.94 2.31 10.89
N GLY A 67 -0.21 1.25 11.28
CA GLY A 67 -0.76 -0.07 11.60
C GLY A 67 -0.78 -1.06 10.44
N PHE A 68 -0.23 -0.71 9.27
CA PHE A 68 -0.14 -1.62 8.14
C PHE A 68 0.96 -2.67 8.36
N THR A 69 0.79 -3.82 7.71
CA THR A 69 1.75 -4.92 7.67
C THR A 69 2.40 -4.96 6.30
N LEU A 70 3.73 -5.05 6.26
CA LEU A 70 4.46 -5.33 5.03
C LEU A 70 4.09 -6.73 4.52
N THR A 71 3.64 -6.83 3.28
CA THR A 71 3.17 -8.08 2.66
C THR A 71 3.77 -8.28 1.27
N SER A 72 3.64 -9.48 0.72
CA SER A 72 3.87 -9.72 -0.71
C SER A 72 2.72 -9.16 -1.55
N LEU A 73 3.03 -8.62 -2.73
CA LEU A 73 2.04 -8.30 -3.76
C LEU A 73 1.25 -9.54 -4.22
N GLY A 74 1.77 -10.75 -3.98
CA GLY A 74 1.06 -12.00 -4.21
C GLY A 74 -0.21 -12.16 -3.36
N HIS A 75 -0.28 -11.47 -2.22
CA HIS A 75 -1.48 -11.40 -1.37
C HIS A 75 -2.48 -10.32 -1.84
N LEU A 76 -2.19 -9.63 -2.95
CA LEU A 76 -3.03 -8.62 -3.58
C LEU A 76 -3.26 -8.95 -5.07
N PRO A 77 -3.82 -10.14 -5.40
CA PRO A 77 -4.03 -10.56 -6.79
C PRO A 77 -4.91 -9.57 -7.57
N GLU A 78 -5.82 -8.86 -6.89
CA GLU A 78 -6.70 -7.86 -7.50
C GLU A 78 -5.91 -6.67 -8.06
N LYS A 79 -4.97 -6.13 -7.27
CA LYS A 79 -4.08 -5.04 -7.69
C LYS A 79 -3.10 -5.52 -8.75
N SER A 80 -2.48 -6.65 -8.47
CA SER A 80 -1.50 -7.32 -9.32
C SER A 80 -2.05 -7.54 -10.73
N ALA A 81 -3.22 -8.16 -10.87
CA ALA A 81 -3.83 -8.43 -12.16
C ALA A 81 -4.30 -7.17 -12.89
N ALA A 82 -4.83 -6.17 -12.16
CA ALA A 82 -5.39 -4.97 -12.78
C ALA A 82 -4.33 -4.01 -13.34
N GLU A 83 -3.19 -3.85 -12.64
CA GLU A 83 -2.27 -2.74 -12.93
C GLU A 83 -0.85 -3.18 -13.30
N CYS A 84 -0.36 -4.33 -12.82
CA CYS A 84 1.03 -4.73 -13.06
C CYS A 84 1.34 -5.19 -14.50
N PRO A 85 0.46 -5.85 -15.26
CA PRO A 85 0.77 -6.28 -16.63
C PRO A 85 1.17 -5.13 -17.56
N VAL A 86 0.56 -3.96 -17.37
CA VAL A 86 0.80 -2.74 -18.17
C VAL A 86 1.80 -1.78 -17.50
N CYS A 87 2.24 -2.07 -16.28
CA CYS A 87 3.13 -1.21 -15.54
C CYS A 87 4.53 -1.18 -16.21
N PRO A 88 5.09 0.01 -16.48
CA PRO A 88 6.45 0.14 -17.03
C PRO A 88 7.51 -0.33 -16.04
N LYS A 89 7.24 -0.20 -14.73
CA LYS A 89 8.11 -0.69 -13.65
C LYS A 89 7.89 -2.16 -13.30
N ARG A 90 7.04 -2.94 -13.98
CA ARG A 90 6.68 -4.31 -13.53
C ARG A 90 7.87 -5.24 -13.24
N PHE A 91 8.94 -5.11 -14.02
CA PHE A 91 10.18 -5.88 -13.88
C PHE A 91 11.21 -5.28 -12.90
N ALA A 92 10.98 -4.06 -12.41
CA ALA A 92 11.89 -3.32 -11.55
C ALA A 92 11.12 -2.53 -10.48
N CYS A 93 9.99 -3.06 -10.02
CA CYS A 93 9.13 -2.38 -9.05
C CYS A 93 9.89 -2.26 -7.72
N ASP A 94 9.92 -1.06 -7.18
CA ASP A 94 10.59 -0.68 -5.94
C ASP A 94 9.59 -0.31 -4.82
N GLU A 95 8.29 -0.42 -5.09
CA GLU A 95 7.21 -0.09 -4.17
C GLU A 95 6.78 -1.28 -3.31
N HIS A 96 6.71 -1.06 -2.00
CA HIS A 96 6.39 -2.06 -0.99
C HIS A 96 4.88 -2.12 -0.79
N ALA A 97 4.34 -3.34 -0.78
CA ALA A 97 2.94 -3.57 -0.49
C ALA A 97 2.70 -3.57 1.02
N MET A 98 1.90 -2.61 1.47
CA MET A 98 1.50 -2.45 2.87
C MET A 98 0.01 -2.77 2.95
N LEU A 99 -0.41 -3.72 3.78
CA LEU A 99 -1.80 -4.17 3.91
C LEU A 99 -2.29 -4.01 5.34
N LEU A 100 -3.56 -3.62 5.49
CA LEU A 100 -4.27 -3.53 6.76
C LEU A 100 -5.63 -4.20 6.61
N HIS A 101 -5.94 -5.15 7.50
CA HIS A 101 -7.30 -5.67 7.64
C HIS A 101 -8.09 -4.77 8.60
N LEU A 102 -9.32 -4.42 8.22
CA LEU A 102 -10.19 -3.51 8.96
C LEU A 102 -11.04 -4.23 10.03
N ASP A 103 -11.07 -5.56 9.99
CA ASP A 103 -11.78 -6.44 10.93
C ASP A 103 -10.95 -6.83 12.17
N GLY A 104 -9.71 -6.33 12.29
CA GLY A 104 -8.81 -6.60 13.41
C GLY A 104 -8.01 -7.89 13.28
N THR A 105 -8.22 -8.69 12.23
CA THR A 105 -7.29 -9.77 11.88
C THR A 105 -5.96 -9.19 11.38
N ARG A 106 -4.92 -10.02 11.32
CA ARG A 106 -3.60 -9.59 10.82
C ARG A 106 -3.36 -10.14 9.41
N PRO A 107 -2.87 -9.32 8.47
CA PRO A 107 -2.41 -9.82 7.18
C PRO A 107 -1.21 -10.76 7.32
N ASP A 108 -1.01 -11.60 6.30
CA ASP A 108 0.21 -12.39 6.18
C ASP A 108 1.41 -11.48 5.90
N ALA A 109 2.37 -11.48 6.82
CA ALA A 109 3.58 -10.68 6.68
C ALA A 109 4.51 -11.27 5.61
N LEU A 110 5.22 -10.39 4.90
CA LEU A 110 6.27 -10.78 3.97
C LEU A 110 7.35 -11.60 4.69
N ARG A 111 7.64 -12.80 4.20
CA ARG A 111 8.61 -13.69 4.83
C ARG A 111 10.04 -13.36 4.38
N PRO A 112 11.07 -13.65 5.20
CA PRO A 112 12.45 -13.52 4.77
C PRO A 112 12.73 -14.31 3.48
N GLY A 113 13.25 -13.62 2.46
CA GLY A 113 13.58 -14.21 1.16
C GLY A 113 12.38 -14.39 0.21
N GLU A 114 11.17 -13.99 0.62
CA GLU A 114 9.99 -14.02 -0.25
C GLU A 114 10.03 -12.90 -1.30
N ALA A 115 9.62 -13.23 -2.52
CA ALA A 115 9.45 -12.24 -3.58
C ALA A 115 8.22 -11.36 -3.31
N TRP A 116 8.37 -10.04 -3.38
CA TRP A 116 7.35 -9.07 -3.01
C TRP A 116 6.79 -8.24 -4.19
N GLY A 117 7.40 -8.35 -5.38
CA GLY A 117 6.95 -7.65 -6.59
C GLY A 117 6.34 -8.59 -7.65
N TYR A 118 5.49 -8.05 -8.54
CA TYR A 118 4.73 -8.81 -9.55
C TYR A 118 5.57 -9.82 -10.33
N THR A 119 6.59 -9.34 -11.06
CA THR A 119 7.43 -10.23 -11.85
C THR A 119 8.29 -11.15 -10.97
N ARG A 120 8.69 -10.68 -9.78
CA ARG A 120 9.52 -11.48 -8.87
C ARG A 120 8.77 -12.71 -8.34
N ILE A 121 7.43 -12.63 -8.21
CA ILE A 121 6.57 -13.78 -7.88
C ILE A 121 6.60 -14.83 -9.00
N PHE A 122 6.60 -14.43 -10.27
CA PHE A 122 6.68 -15.37 -11.40
C PHE A 122 8.09 -15.95 -11.61
N LEU A 123 9.14 -15.19 -11.28
CA LEU A 123 10.53 -15.64 -11.43
C LEU A 123 11.02 -16.50 -10.26
N GLY A 124 10.33 -16.49 -9.11
CA GLY A 124 10.70 -17.26 -7.92
C GLY A 124 11.94 -16.76 -7.18
N HIS A 125 12.59 -15.69 -7.66
CA HIS A 125 13.73 -15.05 -7.00
C HIS A 125 13.78 -13.54 -7.30
N GLU A 126 14.39 -12.78 -6.39
CA GLU A 126 14.85 -11.41 -6.66
C GLU A 126 15.90 -11.45 -7.78
N PRO A 127 15.76 -10.68 -8.88
CA PRO A 127 16.89 -10.45 -9.77
C PRO A 127 17.96 -9.69 -8.97
N ARG A 128 19.18 -10.22 -8.93
CA ARG A 128 20.31 -9.53 -8.28
C ARG A 128 20.41 -8.15 -8.92
N SER A 129 20.44 -7.11 -8.10
CA SER A 129 20.74 -5.75 -8.56
C SER A 129 22.03 -5.81 -9.38
N ALA A 130 21.94 -5.43 -10.64
CA ALA A 130 23.09 -5.29 -11.53
C ALA A 130 24.00 -4.15 -11.05
#